data_AF-A0A3M8RJ71-F1
#
_entry.id   AF-A0A3M8RJ71-F1
#
_cell.length_a   1.000
_cell.length_b   1.000
_cell.length_c   1.000
_cell.angle_alpha   90.00
_cell.angle_beta   90.00
_cell.angle_gamma   90.00
#
_symmetry.space_group_name_H-M   'P 1'
#
loop_
_entity.id
_entity.type
_entity.pdbx_description
1 polymer ?
#
loop_
_entity_poly.entity_id
_entity_poly.type
_entity_poly.pdbx_seq_one_letter_code
_entity_poly.pdbx_strand_id
1 'polypeptide(L)'
;MPKWLIILIITTLLVAGALLSRHFLMPWDNPNPDRALLDALHTGNLAKFQRLLAKGANPNAHLPDKHGVMCDATEPGKEAFLKAAIAHGGNVNLYTDVSSIFATPLNCAISHENSRAFHTLLDHGADLNLPGCPTCGSGSERRPLDVAASLDNWDMVLEILKRFEKAGGLPRDQVEGVIHDIENFSLGEGGTAYPQRERVIAYLRARGYAVGPAATYHRHPSAPTKGQP
;
A
#
# COMPACT_ATOMS: atom_id res chain seq x y z
N MET A 1 25.68 7.88 70.24
CA MET A 1 26.15 8.08 68.86
C MET A 1 26.71 9.49 68.71
N PRO A 2 27.83 9.71 68.01
CA PRO A 2 28.42 11.04 67.89
C PRO A 2 27.51 11.98 67.08
N LYS A 3 27.33 13.23 67.52
CA LYS A 3 26.48 14.23 66.83
C LYS A 3 26.89 14.46 65.36
N TRP A 4 28.18 14.31 65.04
CA TRP A 4 28.71 14.42 63.67
C TRP A 4 28.29 13.26 62.77
N LEU A 5 28.06 12.07 63.34
CA LEU A 5 27.64 10.87 62.61
C LEU A 5 26.18 11.00 62.13
N ILE A 6 25.32 11.65 62.93
CA ILE A 6 23.91 11.89 62.61
C ILE A 6 23.77 12.91 61.48
N ILE A 7 24.59 13.97 61.50
CA ILE A 7 24.61 15.00 60.43
C ILE A 7 25.09 14.37 59.11
N LEU A 8 26.12 13.51 59.15
CA LEU A 8 26.62 12.82 57.96
C LEU A 8 25.53 11.93 57.33
N ILE A 9 24.79 11.17 58.14
CA ILE A 9 23.70 10.29 57.69
C ILE A 9 22.53 11.09 57.11
N ILE A 10 22.16 12.23 57.71
CA ILE A 10 21.06 13.08 57.20
C ILE A 10 21.45 13.72 55.87
N THR A 11 22.70 14.18 55.71
CA THR A 11 23.16 14.77 54.45
C THR A 11 23.28 13.75 53.32
N THR A 12 23.72 12.52 53.59
CA THR A 12 23.77 11.46 52.57
C THR A 12 22.37 10.98 52.18
N LEU A 13 21.41 10.91 53.10
CA LEU A 13 20.01 10.61 52.80
C LEU A 13 19.31 11.73 51.99
N LEU A 14 19.63 13.00 52.24
CA LEU A 14 19.11 14.14 51.45
C LEU A 14 19.69 14.17 50.03
N VAL A 15 20.97 13.87 49.87
CA VAL A 15 21.61 13.77 48.54
C VAL A 15 21.11 12.53 47.79
N ALA A 16 20.89 11.40 48.47
CA ALA A 16 20.28 10.20 47.86
C ALA A 16 18.81 10.43 47.47
N GLY A 17 18.03 11.15 48.28
CA GLY A 17 16.65 11.53 47.97
C GLY A 17 16.53 12.49 46.78
N ALA A 18 17.50 13.39 46.60
CA ALA A 18 17.59 14.29 45.45
C ALA A 18 18.08 13.60 44.15
N LEU A 19 18.82 12.48 44.25
CA LEU A 19 19.18 11.66 43.09
C LEU A 19 18.04 10.73 42.65
N LEU A 20 17.11 10.37 43.53
CA LEU A 20 15.94 9.53 43.20
C LEU A 20 14.78 10.31 42.57
N SER A 21 14.85 11.64 42.52
CA SER A 21 13.83 12.49 41.86
C SER A 21 14.16 12.81 40.40
N ARG A 22 15.32 12.37 39.89
CA ARG A 22 15.58 12.36 38.44
C ARG A 22 15.01 11.08 37.84
N HIS A 23 13.70 11.12 37.61
CA HIS A 23 13.02 10.47 36.50
C HIS A 23 13.63 9.12 36.10
N PHE A 24 13.31 8.08 36.87
CA PHE A 24 13.50 6.69 36.45
C PHE A 24 12.54 6.44 35.28
N LEU A 25 12.94 6.87 34.08
CA LEU A 25 12.29 6.57 32.82
C LEU A 25 12.46 5.07 32.59
N MET A 26 11.46 4.28 32.99
CA MET A 26 11.35 2.87 32.62
C MET A 26 11.44 2.77 31.08
N PRO A 27 12.32 1.93 30.51
CA PRO A 27 12.45 1.76 29.05
C PRO A 27 11.19 1.24 28.34
N TRP A 28 10.16 0.87 29.10
CA TRP A 28 8.97 0.18 28.63
C TRP A 28 7.81 1.11 28.24
N ASP A 29 7.88 2.39 28.61
CA ASP A 29 6.81 3.37 28.35
C ASP A 29 7.07 4.31 27.16
N ASN A 30 8.14 4.10 26.39
CA ASN A 30 8.29 4.79 25.11
C ASN A 30 7.68 3.93 24.01
N PRO A 31 6.41 4.16 23.60
CA PRO A 31 5.83 3.39 22.50
C PRO A 31 6.72 3.57 21.28
N ASN A 32 7.08 2.44 20.65
CA ASN A 32 7.87 2.44 19.42
C ASN A 32 7.31 3.53 18.48
N PRO A 33 8.12 4.53 18.08
CA PRO A 33 7.63 5.68 17.32
C PRO A 33 6.93 5.26 16.02
N ASP A 34 7.37 4.15 15.41
CA ASP A 34 6.78 3.59 14.20
C ASP A 34 5.38 3.03 14.45
N ARG A 35 5.21 2.32 15.58
CA ARG A 35 3.89 1.83 16.01
C ARG A 35 2.98 2.99 16.38
N ALA A 36 3.48 3.98 17.12
CA ALA A 36 2.71 5.15 17.50
C ALA A 36 2.26 5.98 16.28
N LEU A 37 3.07 6.00 15.22
CA LEU A 37 2.77 6.65 13.96
C LEU A 37 1.66 5.91 13.21
N LEU A 38 1.77 4.58 13.07
CA LEU A 38 0.73 3.74 12.47
C LEU A 38 -0.59 3.81 13.26
N ASP A 39 -0.54 3.75 14.59
CA ASP A 39 -1.75 3.89 15.43
C ASP A 39 -2.43 5.25 15.19
N ALA A 40 -1.66 6.33 15.02
CA ALA A 40 -2.22 7.66 14.70
C ALA A 40 -2.87 7.69 13.31
N LEU A 41 -2.31 6.98 12.34
CA LEU A 41 -2.88 6.82 11.00
C LEU A 41 -4.21 6.05 11.04
N HIS A 42 -4.23 4.88 11.68
CA HIS A 42 -5.42 4.02 11.78
C HIS A 42 -6.55 4.69 12.55
N THR A 43 -6.24 5.41 13.64
CA THR A 43 -7.23 6.17 14.43
C THR A 43 -7.65 7.50 13.77
N GLY A 44 -7.04 7.89 12.65
CA GLY A 44 -7.39 9.15 11.96
C GLY A 44 -6.91 10.42 12.70
N ASN A 45 -5.96 10.29 13.62
CA ASN A 45 -5.41 11.42 14.37
C ASN A 45 -4.27 12.11 13.61
N LEU A 46 -4.62 12.92 12.59
CA LEU A 46 -3.66 13.60 11.72
C LEU A 46 -2.69 14.50 12.50
N ALA A 47 -3.19 15.21 13.51
CA ALA A 47 -2.36 16.09 14.33
C ALA A 47 -1.29 15.30 15.12
N LYS A 48 -1.62 14.13 15.67
CA LYS A 48 -0.65 13.25 16.32
C LYS A 48 0.34 12.69 15.30
N PHE A 49 -0.13 12.25 14.13
CA PHE A 49 0.70 11.73 13.06
C PHE A 49 1.76 12.74 12.60
N GLN A 50 1.35 13.98 12.29
CA GLN A 50 2.27 15.05 11.89
C GLN A 50 3.28 15.40 12.98
N ARG A 51 2.87 15.43 14.26
CA ARG A 51 3.80 15.65 15.38
C ARG A 51 4.83 14.53 15.51
N LEU A 52 4.44 13.27 15.24
CA LEU A 52 5.37 12.14 15.31
C LEU A 52 6.38 12.19 14.16
N LEU A 53 5.94 12.50 12.94
CA LEU A 53 6.85 12.74 11.81
C LEU A 53 7.83 13.89 12.08
N ALA A 54 7.35 15.00 12.65
CA ALA A 54 8.20 16.12 13.05
C ALA A 54 9.23 15.77 14.14
N LYS A 55 8.99 14.69 14.91
CA LYS A 55 9.92 14.13 15.90
C LYS A 55 10.84 13.05 15.33
N GLY A 56 10.78 12.79 14.02
CA GLY A 56 11.64 11.82 13.34
C GLY A 56 11.08 10.39 13.32
N ALA A 57 9.78 10.18 13.56
CA ALA A 57 9.17 8.88 13.27
C ALA A 57 9.31 8.54 11.78
N ASN A 58 9.56 7.27 11.45
CA ASN A 58 9.86 6.85 10.09
C ASN A 58 8.59 6.88 9.22
N PRO A 59 8.50 7.72 8.16
CA PRO A 59 7.35 7.74 7.26
C PRO A 59 7.21 6.46 6.43
N ASN A 60 8.23 5.59 6.42
CA ASN A 60 8.24 4.28 5.78
C ASN A 60 8.04 3.13 6.79
N ALA A 61 7.63 3.45 8.02
CA ALA A 61 7.36 2.46 9.06
C ALA A 61 6.38 1.39 8.57
N HIS A 62 6.69 0.13 8.89
CA HIS A 62 5.79 -1.00 8.73
C HIS A 62 5.89 -1.93 9.93
N LEU A 63 4.85 -2.71 10.20
CA LEU A 63 4.89 -3.77 11.21
C LEU A 63 4.96 -5.14 10.51
N PRO A 64 5.52 -6.18 11.15
CA PRO A 64 5.71 -7.49 10.50
C PRO A 64 4.42 -8.16 10.00
N ASP A 65 3.28 -7.84 10.59
CA ASP A 65 1.95 -8.42 10.34
C ASP A 65 0.96 -7.44 9.68
N LYS A 66 1.40 -6.23 9.34
CA LYS A 66 0.54 -5.18 8.78
C LYS A 66 1.21 -4.47 7.61
N HIS A 67 0.37 -3.86 6.78
CA HIS A 67 0.83 -2.88 5.81
C HIS A 67 1.52 -1.69 6.52
N GLY A 68 2.42 -1.03 5.79
CA GLY A 68 3.16 0.12 6.29
C GLY A 68 2.45 1.44 6.01
N VAL A 69 2.99 2.52 6.58
CA VAL A 69 2.46 3.88 6.48
C VAL A 69 2.16 4.26 5.03
N MET A 70 3.08 3.97 4.11
CA MET A 70 2.93 4.34 2.70
C MET A 70 1.80 3.60 1.98
N CYS A 71 1.38 2.42 2.45
CA CYS A 71 0.27 1.67 1.90
C CYS A 71 -1.05 2.08 2.57
N ASP A 72 -1.09 2.09 3.91
CA ASP A 72 -2.29 2.44 4.71
C ASP A 72 -2.76 3.87 4.45
N ALA A 73 -1.83 4.79 4.20
CA ALA A 73 -2.18 6.18 3.89
C ALA A 73 -2.85 6.34 2.51
N THR A 74 -2.88 5.29 1.68
CA THR A 74 -3.60 5.29 0.39
C THR A 74 -5.08 4.93 0.54
N GLU A 75 -5.53 4.48 1.71
CA GLU A 75 -6.95 4.27 1.97
C GLU A 75 -7.78 5.54 1.71
N PRO A 76 -9.03 5.43 1.23
CA PRO A 76 -9.90 6.58 1.04
C PRO A 76 -10.02 7.44 2.31
N GLY A 77 -9.86 8.76 2.16
CA GLY A 77 -9.93 9.71 3.28
C GLY A 77 -8.62 9.85 4.09
N LYS A 78 -7.55 9.13 3.73
CA LYS A 78 -6.23 9.26 4.35
C LYS A 78 -5.27 10.14 3.55
N GLU A 79 -5.73 10.90 2.57
CA GLU A 79 -4.84 11.62 1.64
C GLU A 79 -3.99 12.69 2.32
N ALA A 80 -4.49 13.30 3.40
CA ALA A 80 -3.70 14.22 4.21
C ALA A 80 -2.54 13.53 4.94
N PHE A 81 -2.72 12.26 5.33
CA PHE A 81 -1.66 11.44 5.91
C PHE A 81 -0.63 11.05 4.86
N LEU A 82 -1.08 10.65 3.65
CA LEU A 82 -0.18 10.32 2.55
C LEU A 82 0.71 11.51 2.20
N LYS A 83 0.11 12.69 2.03
CA LYS A 83 0.84 13.92 1.77
C LYS A 83 1.82 14.26 2.89
N ALA A 84 1.44 14.07 4.15
CA ALA A 84 2.33 14.28 5.29
C ALA A 84 3.50 13.28 5.29
N ALA A 85 3.24 11.99 5.05
CA ALA A 85 4.28 10.97 4.97
C ALA A 85 5.29 11.31 3.85
N ILE A 86 4.81 11.62 2.65
CA ILE A 86 5.64 12.03 1.50
C ILE A 86 6.47 13.28 1.84
N ALA A 87 5.85 14.32 2.43
CA ALA A 87 6.53 15.55 2.82
C ALA A 87 7.67 15.34 3.84
N HIS A 88 7.63 14.23 4.59
CA HIS A 88 8.65 13.84 5.56
C HIS A 88 9.60 12.74 5.06
N GLY A 89 9.62 12.45 3.75
CA GLY A 89 10.55 11.48 3.15
C GLY A 89 9.96 10.07 2.95
N GLY A 90 8.63 9.96 2.93
CA GLY A 90 7.94 8.75 2.53
C GLY A 90 8.32 8.34 1.10
N ASN A 91 8.79 7.12 0.94
CA ASN A 91 9.21 6.56 -0.34
C ASN A 91 7.97 6.11 -1.12
N VAL A 92 7.62 6.85 -2.17
CA VAL A 92 6.50 6.53 -3.06
C VAL A 92 6.70 5.23 -3.86
N ASN A 93 7.95 4.75 -3.94
CA ASN A 93 8.36 3.50 -4.55
C ASN A 93 8.79 2.47 -3.49
N LEU A 94 8.29 2.59 -2.25
CA LEU A 94 8.60 1.63 -1.19
C LEU A 94 8.17 0.23 -1.64
N TYR A 95 9.09 -0.72 -1.55
CA TYR A 95 8.79 -2.13 -1.76
C TYR A 95 8.78 -2.83 -0.41
N THR A 96 7.70 -3.53 -0.10
CA THR A 96 7.61 -4.42 1.05
C THR A 96 7.48 -5.85 0.55
N ASP A 97 8.41 -6.73 0.98
CA ASP A 97 8.37 -8.17 0.67
C ASP A 97 7.33 -8.87 1.55
N VAL A 98 6.10 -8.39 1.46
CA VAL A 98 4.92 -9.09 1.94
C VAL A 98 4.39 -9.87 0.75
N SER A 99 4.00 -11.13 0.94
CA SER A 99 3.53 -12.02 -0.13
C SER A 99 2.22 -11.58 -0.82
N SER A 100 1.81 -10.33 -0.62
CA SER A 100 0.53 -9.75 -1.04
C SER A 100 0.67 -8.86 -2.28
N ILE A 101 -0.47 -8.53 -2.89
CA ILE A 101 -0.56 -7.58 -4.01
C ILE A 101 -0.19 -6.14 -3.60
N PHE A 102 -0.19 -5.85 -2.30
CA PHE A 102 0.05 -4.54 -1.67
C PHE A 102 1.54 -4.18 -1.48
N ALA A 103 2.44 -4.76 -2.28
CA ALA A 103 3.87 -4.63 -2.08
C ALA A 103 4.42 -3.21 -2.35
N THR A 104 3.71 -2.40 -3.14
CA THR A 104 4.09 -1.01 -3.47
C THR A 104 2.95 -0.03 -3.12
N PRO A 105 3.25 1.24 -2.77
CA PRO A 105 2.23 2.25 -2.51
C PRO A 105 1.25 2.42 -3.67
N LEU A 106 1.74 2.33 -4.91
CA LEU A 106 0.89 2.48 -6.09
C LEU A 106 -0.08 1.31 -6.25
N ASN A 107 0.35 0.08 -6.00
CA ASN A 107 -0.54 -1.09 -5.96
C ASN A 107 -1.56 -0.99 -4.82
N CYS A 108 -1.16 -0.45 -3.65
CA CYS A 108 -2.10 -0.18 -2.55
C CYS A 108 -3.19 0.80 -2.96
N ALA A 109 -2.82 1.91 -3.61
CA ALA A 109 -3.81 2.89 -4.07
C ALA A 109 -4.79 2.30 -5.09
N ILE A 110 -4.33 1.43 -5.99
CA ILE A 110 -5.19 0.72 -6.96
C ILE A 110 -6.15 -0.21 -6.23
N SER A 111 -5.64 -1.03 -5.30
CA SER A 111 -6.47 -2.00 -4.58
C SER A 111 -7.41 -1.36 -3.56
N HIS A 112 -7.10 -0.17 -3.06
CA HIS A 112 -8.01 0.64 -2.24
C HIS A 112 -9.00 1.47 -3.08
N GLU A 113 -8.97 1.34 -4.41
CA GLU A 113 -9.77 2.11 -5.36
C GLU A 113 -9.63 3.65 -5.18
N ASN A 114 -8.49 4.10 -4.63
CA ASN A 114 -8.26 5.50 -4.33
C ASN A 114 -7.46 6.20 -5.44
N SER A 115 -8.18 6.65 -6.47
CA SER A 115 -7.59 7.40 -7.59
C SER A 115 -6.86 8.68 -7.15
N ARG A 116 -7.30 9.32 -6.05
CA ARG A 116 -6.64 10.53 -5.53
C ARG A 116 -5.27 10.20 -4.92
N ALA A 117 -5.17 9.10 -4.18
CA ALA A 117 -3.89 8.60 -3.68
C ALA A 117 -2.98 8.17 -4.85
N PHE A 118 -3.53 7.46 -5.84
CA PHE A 118 -2.82 7.06 -7.05
C PHE A 118 -2.20 8.26 -7.77
N HIS A 119 -2.96 9.32 -8.05
CA HIS A 119 -2.42 10.54 -8.66
C HIS A 119 -1.39 11.24 -7.77
N THR A 120 -1.65 11.32 -6.46
CA THR A 120 -0.70 11.94 -5.52
C THR A 120 0.66 11.24 -5.56
N LEU A 121 0.67 9.90 -5.59
CA LEU A 121 1.91 9.12 -5.70
C LEU A 121 2.64 9.40 -7.03
N LEU A 122 1.91 9.45 -8.15
CA LEU A 122 2.48 9.76 -9.46
C LEU A 122 3.05 11.18 -9.53
N ASP A 123 2.34 12.17 -8.99
CA ASP A 123 2.78 13.56 -8.93
C ASP A 123 4.08 13.72 -8.12
N HIS A 124 4.36 12.76 -7.23
CA HIS A 124 5.59 12.67 -6.43
C HIS A 124 6.61 11.64 -6.94
N GLY A 125 6.46 11.14 -8.18
CA GLY A 125 7.48 10.33 -8.86
C GLY A 125 7.38 8.82 -8.60
N ALA A 126 6.19 8.31 -8.26
CA ALA A 126 5.97 6.87 -8.25
C ALA A 126 6.16 6.26 -9.65
N ASP A 127 6.86 5.14 -9.72
CA ASP A 127 7.16 4.43 -10.95
C ASP A 127 6.02 3.46 -11.30
N LEU A 128 5.35 3.74 -12.43
CA LEU A 128 4.26 2.93 -12.96
C LEU A 128 4.70 1.55 -13.45
N ASN A 129 6.00 1.31 -13.61
CA ASN A 129 6.56 0.03 -14.04
C ASN A 129 7.17 -0.78 -12.90
N LEU A 130 7.13 -0.27 -11.66
CA LEU A 130 7.76 -0.94 -10.53
C LEU A 130 7.06 -2.29 -10.25
N PRO A 131 7.77 -3.42 -10.34
CA PRO A 131 7.19 -4.73 -10.06
C PRO A 131 6.87 -4.87 -8.56
N GLY A 132 5.64 -5.24 -8.25
CA GLY A 132 5.19 -5.61 -6.90
C GLY A 132 5.60 -7.02 -6.47
N CYS A 133 6.17 -7.82 -7.36
CA CYS A 133 6.78 -9.10 -7.04
C CYS A 133 7.92 -9.40 -8.02
N PRO A 134 9.13 -8.86 -7.80
CA PRO A 134 10.28 -9.08 -8.68
C PRO A 134 10.74 -10.54 -8.76
N THR A 135 10.36 -11.35 -7.76
CA THR A 135 10.67 -12.78 -7.69
C THR A 135 9.59 -13.65 -8.31
N CYS A 136 8.42 -13.08 -8.62
CA CYS A 136 7.42 -13.75 -9.45
C CYS A 136 7.96 -13.79 -10.88
N GLY A 137 7.83 -14.94 -11.56
CA GLY A 137 8.32 -15.10 -12.92
C GLY A 137 7.78 -14.04 -13.89
N SER A 138 8.46 -13.89 -15.04
CA SER A 138 8.09 -12.94 -16.10
C SER A 138 6.59 -13.01 -16.41
N GLY A 139 5.91 -11.85 -16.37
CA GLY A 139 4.45 -11.76 -16.60
C GLY A 139 3.58 -12.01 -15.36
N SER A 140 4.17 -12.18 -14.17
CA SER A 140 3.45 -12.22 -12.89
C SER A 140 4.04 -11.26 -11.86
N GLU A 141 4.77 -10.25 -12.33
CA GLU A 141 5.57 -9.34 -11.50
C GLU A 141 4.71 -8.33 -10.73
N ARG A 142 3.38 -8.40 -10.86
CA ARG A 142 2.39 -7.56 -10.15
C ARG A 142 2.69 -6.08 -10.31
N ARG A 143 2.95 -5.65 -11.54
CA ARG A 143 3.06 -4.22 -11.86
C ARG A 143 1.69 -3.56 -11.68
N PRO A 144 1.64 -2.22 -11.53
CA PRO A 144 0.38 -1.47 -11.42
C PRO A 144 -0.67 -1.84 -12.48
N LEU A 145 -0.25 -2.06 -13.73
CA LEU A 145 -1.15 -2.47 -14.82
C LEU A 145 -1.71 -3.89 -14.60
N ASP A 146 -0.86 -4.85 -14.21
CA ASP A 146 -1.24 -6.23 -13.91
C ASP A 146 -2.22 -6.28 -12.73
N VAL A 147 -1.94 -5.52 -11.66
CA VAL A 147 -2.79 -5.47 -10.47
C VAL A 147 -4.16 -4.89 -10.80
N ALA A 148 -4.22 -3.79 -11.57
CA ALA A 148 -5.48 -3.19 -11.99
C ALA A 148 -6.34 -4.17 -12.80
N ALA A 149 -5.74 -4.93 -13.73
CA ALA A 149 -6.43 -5.95 -14.51
C ALA A 149 -6.93 -7.11 -13.62
N SER A 150 -6.10 -7.60 -12.70
CA SER A 150 -6.46 -8.70 -11.79
C SER A 150 -7.60 -8.37 -10.81
N LEU A 151 -7.83 -7.08 -10.56
CA LEU A 151 -8.91 -6.57 -9.71
C LEU A 151 -10.14 -6.13 -10.50
N ASP A 152 -10.19 -6.42 -11.81
CA ASP A 152 -11.25 -5.97 -12.72
C ASP A 152 -11.45 -4.44 -12.75
N ASN A 153 -10.42 -3.68 -12.38
CA ASN A 153 -10.44 -2.22 -12.40
C ASN A 153 -10.04 -1.70 -13.79
N TRP A 154 -10.90 -1.98 -14.77
CA TRP A 154 -10.64 -1.68 -16.19
C TRP A 154 -10.57 -0.19 -16.51
N ASP A 155 -11.17 0.68 -15.69
CA ASP A 155 -10.98 2.14 -15.81
C ASP A 155 -9.55 2.55 -15.42
N MET A 156 -8.99 1.98 -14.35
CA MET A 156 -7.59 2.18 -13.98
C MET A 156 -6.64 1.58 -15.03
N VAL A 157 -6.95 0.40 -15.58
CA VAL A 157 -6.21 -0.17 -16.72
C VAL A 157 -6.17 0.80 -17.89
N LEU A 158 -7.33 1.34 -18.29
CA LEU A 158 -7.41 2.30 -19.39
C LEU A 158 -6.62 3.58 -19.08
N GLU A 159 -6.66 4.06 -17.83
CA GLU A 159 -5.89 5.22 -17.42
C GLU A 159 -4.37 4.98 -17.53
N ILE A 160 -3.89 3.86 -16.99
CA ILE A 160 -2.46 3.51 -17.02
C ILE A 160 -1.98 3.37 -18.47
N LEU A 161 -2.73 2.69 -19.34
CA LEU A 161 -2.40 2.56 -20.77
C LEU A 161 -2.31 3.92 -21.47
N LYS A 162 -3.22 4.86 -21.17
CA LYS A 162 -3.15 6.22 -21.72
C LYS A 162 -1.92 6.98 -21.23
N ARG A 163 -1.51 6.77 -19.99
CA ARG A 163 -0.30 7.38 -19.43
C ARG A 163 0.96 6.84 -20.11
N PHE A 164 1.05 5.52 -20.33
CA PHE A 164 2.15 4.92 -21.08
C PHE A 164 2.26 5.46 -22.51
N GLU A 165 1.13 5.52 -23.23
CA GLU A 165 1.12 6.09 -24.57
C GLU A 165 1.62 7.55 -24.57
N LYS A 166 1.14 8.37 -23.64
CA LYS A 166 1.60 9.75 -23.49
C LYS A 166 3.10 9.85 -23.15
N ALA A 167 3.66 8.85 -22.47
CA ALA A 167 5.06 8.82 -22.04
C ALA A 167 6.02 8.25 -23.10
N GLY A 168 5.55 7.73 -24.23
CA GLY A 168 6.41 7.26 -25.32
C GLY A 168 6.01 5.94 -25.97
N GLY A 169 4.93 5.30 -25.51
CA GLY A 169 4.39 4.08 -26.12
C GLY A 169 3.92 3.07 -25.09
N LEU A 170 3.17 2.06 -25.56
CA LEU A 170 2.67 1.00 -24.69
C LEU A 170 3.75 -0.06 -24.45
N PRO A 171 4.04 -0.44 -23.19
CA PRO A 171 4.97 -1.53 -22.88
C PRO A 171 4.41 -2.86 -23.37
N ARG A 172 5.07 -3.47 -24.35
CA ARG A 172 4.56 -4.64 -25.10
C ARG A 172 4.26 -5.82 -24.17
N ASP A 173 5.18 -6.15 -23.28
CA ASP A 173 5.08 -7.24 -22.31
C ASP A 173 3.87 -7.08 -21.38
N GLN A 174 3.62 -5.88 -20.86
CA GLN A 174 2.47 -5.64 -19.99
C GLN A 174 1.15 -5.59 -20.76
N VAL A 175 1.14 -5.09 -22.01
CA VAL A 175 -0.06 -5.17 -22.86
C VAL A 175 -0.40 -6.62 -23.19
N GLU A 176 0.59 -7.45 -23.49
CA GLU A 176 0.39 -8.89 -23.71
C GLU A 176 -0.21 -9.57 -22.46
N GLY A 177 0.23 -9.18 -21.25
CA GLY A 177 -0.39 -9.60 -19.99
C GLY A 177 -1.86 -9.19 -19.86
N VAL A 178 -2.18 -7.92 -20.14
CA VAL A 178 -3.58 -7.44 -20.12
C VAL A 178 -4.44 -8.18 -21.15
N ILE A 179 -3.91 -8.46 -22.35
CA ILE A 179 -4.63 -9.22 -23.38
C ILE A 179 -4.88 -10.65 -22.91
N HIS A 180 -3.86 -11.31 -22.35
CA HIS A 180 -4.00 -12.62 -21.75
C HIS A 180 -5.12 -12.63 -20.70
N ASP A 181 -5.16 -11.62 -19.82
CA ASP A 181 -6.20 -11.54 -18.80
C ASP A 181 -7.58 -11.29 -19.40
N ILE A 182 -7.66 -10.47 -20.47
CA ILE A 182 -8.88 -10.24 -21.25
C ILE A 182 -9.43 -11.54 -21.82
N GLU A 183 -8.56 -12.36 -22.40
CA GLU A 183 -8.94 -13.55 -23.16
C GLU A 183 -9.21 -14.77 -22.28
N ASN A 184 -8.61 -14.86 -21.08
CA ASN A 184 -8.64 -16.09 -20.29
C ASN A 184 -9.47 -16.00 -19.00
N PHE A 185 -9.74 -14.81 -18.46
CA PHE A 185 -10.50 -14.67 -17.22
C PHE A 185 -11.90 -14.09 -17.48
N SER A 186 -12.94 -14.80 -17.03
CA SER A 186 -14.32 -14.31 -17.11
C SER A 186 -14.60 -13.31 -15.97
N LEU A 187 -15.35 -12.25 -16.27
CA LEU A 187 -15.86 -11.33 -15.26
C LEU A 187 -17.09 -11.94 -14.56
N GLY A 188 -17.30 -11.63 -13.28
CA GLY A 188 -18.54 -11.98 -12.58
C GLY A 188 -19.78 -11.37 -13.26
N GLU A 189 -20.92 -12.10 -13.27
CA GLU A 189 -22.16 -11.61 -13.87
C GLU A 189 -22.67 -10.34 -13.16
N GLY A 190 -23.01 -9.30 -13.93
CA GLY A 190 -23.83 -8.16 -13.44
C GLY A 190 -23.12 -6.90 -12.92
N GLY A 191 -21.86 -6.63 -13.28
CA GLY A 191 -21.11 -5.44 -12.82
C GLY A 191 -20.74 -4.40 -13.90
N THR A 192 -20.22 -3.23 -13.47
CA THR A 192 -19.66 -2.18 -14.34
C THR A 192 -18.40 -2.61 -15.10
N ALA A 193 -17.76 -3.69 -14.67
CA ALA A 193 -16.54 -4.23 -15.23
C ALA A 193 -16.65 -4.58 -16.72
N TYR A 194 -17.79 -5.12 -17.18
CA TYR A 194 -17.99 -5.48 -18.59
C TYR A 194 -17.88 -4.28 -19.54
N PRO A 195 -18.67 -3.20 -19.38
CA PRO A 195 -18.51 -1.99 -20.19
C PRO A 195 -17.11 -1.36 -20.12
N GLN A 196 -16.47 -1.39 -18.94
CA GLN A 196 -15.14 -0.80 -18.77
C GLN A 196 -14.08 -1.62 -19.51
N ARG A 197 -14.15 -2.97 -19.45
CA ARG A 197 -13.27 -3.87 -20.20
C ARG A 197 -13.39 -3.69 -21.71
N GLU A 198 -14.61 -3.53 -22.22
CA GLU A 198 -14.83 -3.27 -23.66
C GLU A 198 -14.16 -1.98 -24.14
N ARG A 199 -14.09 -0.95 -23.28
CA ARG A 199 -13.35 0.29 -23.60
C ARG A 199 -11.85 0.04 -23.70
N VAL A 200 -11.29 -0.84 -22.88
CA VAL A 200 -9.88 -1.27 -22.97
C VAL A 200 -9.65 -2.06 -24.26
N ILE A 201 -10.53 -3.02 -24.58
CA ILE A 201 -10.46 -3.81 -25.81
C ILE A 201 -10.48 -2.90 -27.05
N ALA A 202 -11.43 -1.97 -27.12
CA ALA A 202 -11.53 -1.00 -28.21
C ALA A 202 -10.27 -0.12 -28.30
N TYR A 203 -9.75 0.33 -27.16
CA TYR A 203 -8.54 1.14 -27.08
C TYR A 203 -7.30 0.41 -27.61
N LEU A 204 -7.14 -0.88 -27.29
CA LEU A 204 -6.04 -1.72 -27.75
C LEU A 204 -6.17 -2.08 -29.24
N ARG A 205 -7.37 -2.45 -29.70
CA ARG A 205 -7.62 -2.74 -31.13
C ARG A 205 -7.37 -1.53 -32.03
N ALA A 206 -7.72 -0.33 -31.58
CA ALA A 206 -7.42 0.92 -32.29
C ALA A 206 -5.92 1.18 -32.46
N ARG A 207 -5.07 0.49 -31.68
CA ARG A 207 -3.59 0.56 -31.73
C ARG A 207 -2.97 -0.67 -32.40
N GLY A 208 -3.78 -1.50 -33.06
CA GLY A 208 -3.31 -2.65 -33.83
C GLY A 208 -3.06 -3.93 -33.01
N TYR A 209 -3.42 -3.95 -31.73
CA TYR A 209 -3.34 -5.16 -30.93
C TYR A 209 -4.48 -6.11 -31.29
N ALA A 210 -4.14 -7.37 -31.58
CA ALA A 210 -5.11 -8.43 -31.70
C ALA A 210 -5.58 -8.80 -30.29
N VAL A 211 -6.86 -8.52 -30.01
CA VAL A 211 -7.51 -8.90 -28.75
C VAL A 211 -8.67 -9.80 -29.11
N GLY A 212 -8.58 -11.06 -28.69
CA GLY A 212 -9.59 -12.08 -28.84
C GLY A 212 -10.90 -11.74 -28.13
N PRO A 213 -11.97 -12.53 -28.35
CA PRO A 213 -13.18 -12.40 -27.56
C PRO A 213 -12.84 -12.70 -26.08
N ALA A 214 -13.47 -11.99 -25.15
CA ALA A 214 -13.34 -12.32 -23.74
C ALA A 214 -13.71 -13.79 -23.51
N ALA A 215 -13.00 -14.49 -22.61
CA ALA A 215 -13.35 -15.86 -22.21
C ALA A 215 -14.85 -15.91 -21.89
N THR A 216 -15.62 -16.56 -22.76
CA THR A 216 -17.04 -16.82 -22.51
C THR A 216 -17.11 -17.68 -21.28
N TYR A 217 -17.94 -17.29 -20.31
CA TYR A 217 -18.21 -18.06 -19.10
C TYR A 217 -18.43 -19.54 -19.46
N HIS A 218 -17.43 -20.39 -19.20
CA HIS A 218 -17.68 -21.81 -19.10
C HIS A 218 -18.41 -21.97 -17.78
N ARG A 219 -19.75 -21.96 -17.85
CA ARG A 219 -20.58 -22.52 -16.79
C ARG A 219 -19.99 -23.90 -16.55
N HIS A 220 -19.24 -24.07 -15.46
CA HIS A 220 -18.81 -25.41 -15.03
C HIS A 220 -20.09 -26.24 -15.11
N PRO A 221 -20.15 -27.31 -15.92
CA PRO A 221 -21.30 -28.19 -15.85
C PRO A 221 -21.33 -28.63 -14.40
N SER A 222 -22.34 -28.16 -13.67
CA SER A 222 -22.64 -28.60 -12.33
C SER A 222 -22.50 -30.11 -12.37
N ALA A 223 -21.53 -30.64 -11.61
CA ALA A 223 -21.29 -32.08 -11.55
C ALA A 223 -22.66 -32.76 -11.42
N PRO A 224 -22.96 -33.81 -12.21
CA PRO A 224 -24.23 -34.49 -12.08
C PRO A 224 -24.39 -34.82 -10.61
N THR A 225 -25.45 -34.29 -9.98
CA THR A 225 -25.83 -34.65 -8.63
C THR A 225 -25.96 -36.16 -8.64
N LYS A 226 -24.93 -36.85 -8.15
CA LYS A 226 -24.99 -38.28 -7.88
C LYS A 226 -26.23 -38.45 -7.02
N GLY A 227 -27.11 -39.30 -7.52
CA GLY A 227 -28.45 -39.48 -6.97
C GLY A 227 -28.43 -39.66 -5.47
N GLN A 228 -29.49 -39.17 -4.85
CA GLN A 228 -29.97 -39.75 -3.63
C GLN A 228 -31.31 -40.45 -3.94
N PRO A 229 -31.54 -41.60 -3.29
CA PRO A 229 -32.47 -42.65 -3.71
C PRO A 229 -33.94 -42.24 -3.71
#